data_AF-A0AAX4HJ64-F1
#
_entry.id   AF-A0AAX4HJ64-F1
#
_cell.length_a   1.000
_cell.length_b   1.000
_cell.length_c   1.000
_cell.angle_alpha   90.00
_cell.angle_beta   90.00
_cell.angle_gamma   90.00
#
_symmetry.space_group_name_H-M   'P 1'
#
loop_
_entity.id
_entity.type
_entity.pdbx_description
1 polymer ?
#
loop_
_entity_poly.entity_id
_entity_poly.type
_entity_poly.pdbx_seq_one_letter_code
_entity_poly.pdbx_strand_id
1 'polypeptide(L)'
;MKKVIASVLLLASVSSLAATVKITSFNYVRTSTDTFHSPLAELCGVVEGQTTVPTFVSIKVDPGTNNTASYNTLGDANGKFCMAVITYRGRAEVSITGETLTTEALVK
;
A
#
# COMPACT_ATOMS: atom_id res chain seq x y z
N MET A 1 -51.24 14.30 -27.69
CA MET A 1 -50.24 14.43 -26.59
C MET A 1 -50.20 13.14 -25.81
N LYS A 2 -49.16 12.30 -25.97
CA LYS A 2 -48.90 11.16 -25.09
C LYS A 2 -47.39 11.10 -24.87
N LYS A 3 -46.94 11.71 -23.77
CA LYS A 3 -45.55 11.64 -23.32
C LYS A 3 -45.35 10.23 -22.77
N VAL A 4 -44.54 9.43 -23.46
CA VAL A 4 -44.03 8.18 -22.91
C VAL A 4 -43.02 8.55 -21.84
N ILE A 5 -43.32 8.08 -20.63
CA ILE A 5 -42.57 8.30 -19.40
C ILE A 5 -41.16 7.75 -19.59
N ALA A 6 -40.16 8.61 -19.43
CA ALA A 6 -38.75 8.26 -19.46
C ALA A 6 -38.43 7.34 -18.28
N SER A 7 -38.07 6.09 -18.58
CA SER A 7 -37.41 5.17 -17.65
C SER A 7 -36.00 5.69 -17.39
N VAL A 8 -35.87 6.58 -16.40
CA VAL A 8 -34.58 6.87 -15.77
C VAL A 8 -34.20 5.60 -14.99
N LEU A 9 -33.47 4.70 -15.65
CA LEU A 9 -32.71 3.67 -14.95
C LEU A 9 -31.76 4.40 -14.00
N LEU A 10 -32.06 4.31 -12.71
CA LEU A 10 -31.10 4.50 -11.63
C LEU A 10 -29.98 3.46 -11.81
N LEU A 11 -29.02 3.78 -12.67
CA LEU A 11 -27.64 3.34 -12.54
C LEU A 11 -27.06 4.08 -11.33
N ALA A 12 -27.56 3.76 -10.14
CA ALA A 12 -26.82 4.01 -8.91
C ALA A 12 -25.69 2.98 -8.91
N SER A 13 -24.66 3.30 -9.69
CA SER A 13 -23.36 2.67 -9.65
C SER A 13 -22.85 2.77 -8.22
N VAL A 14 -23.04 1.69 -7.47
CA VAL A 14 -22.33 1.45 -6.21
C VAL A 14 -20.85 1.63 -6.50
N SER A 15 -20.33 2.80 -6.14
CA SER A 15 -18.91 3.05 -6.14
C SER A 15 -18.37 2.20 -5.01
N SER A 16 -17.91 0.99 -5.32
CA SER A 16 -17.09 0.23 -4.39
C SER A 16 -15.90 1.15 -4.07
N LEU A 17 -15.89 1.70 -2.86
CA LEU A 17 -14.74 2.41 -2.35
C LEU A 17 -13.60 1.39 -2.32
N ALA A 18 -12.78 1.38 -3.37
CA ALA A 18 -11.62 0.52 -3.45
C ALA A 18 -10.74 0.83 -2.24
N ALA A 19 -10.32 -0.21 -1.52
CA ALA A 19 -9.39 -0.04 -0.44
C ALA A 19 -8.07 0.52 -1.01
N THR A 20 -7.48 1.48 -0.33
CA THR A 20 -6.23 2.11 -0.74
C THR A 20 -5.17 1.91 0.33
N VAL A 21 -3.89 2.00 -0.04
CA VAL A 21 -2.79 2.00 0.94
C VAL A 21 -2.20 3.39 0.99
N LYS A 22 -1.93 3.87 2.20
CA LYS A 22 -1.18 5.09 2.44
C LYS A 22 0.06 4.76 3.26
N ILE A 23 1.22 5.14 2.74
CA ILE A 23 2.48 4.99 3.48
C ILE A 23 2.64 6.17 4.43
N THR A 24 2.86 5.86 5.70
CA THR A 24 2.97 6.84 6.79
C THR A 24 4.42 7.08 7.19
N SER A 25 5.26 6.05 7.08
CA SER A 25 6.68 6.10 7.44
C SER A 25 7.49 5.20 6.50
N PHE A 26 8.63 5.69 6.03
CA PHE A 26 9.68 4.86 5.44
C PHE A 26 11.03 5.47 5.82
N ASN A 27 11.72 4.89 6.80
CA ASN A 27 12.94 5.46 7.37
C ASN A 27 13.98 4.38 7.60
N TYR A 28 15.26 4.70 7.42
CA TYR A 28 16.33 3.77 7.81
C TYR A 28 16.33 3.52 9.32
N VAL A 29 16.43 2.25 9.70
CA VAL A 29 16.67 1.86 11.09
C VAL A 29 18.17 2.05 11.33
N ARG A 30 18.55 3.12 12.02
CA ARG A 30 19.95 3.36 12.39
C ARG A 30 20.39 2.36 13.45
N THR A 31 20.89 1.21 13.02
CA THR A 31 21.41 0.16 13.90
C THR A 31 22.89 0.33 14.25
N SER A 32 23.61 1.23 13.57
CA SER A 32 25.00 1.60 13.90
C SER A 32 25.32 3.04 13.46
N THR A 33 26.43 3.59 13.98
CA THR A 33 26.99 4.89 13.57
C THR A 33 27.56 4.90 12.15
N ASP A 34 27.66 3.73 11.51
CA ASP A 34 28.21 3.56 10.17
C ASP A 34 27.05 3.31 9.19
N THR A 35 26.45 4.40 8.73
CA THR A 35 25.21 4.47 7.93
C THR A 35 25.28 3.73 6.59
N PHE A 36 26.47 3.33 6.13
CA PHE A 36 26.67 2.64 4.86
C PHE A 36 26.41 1.13 4.90
N HIS A 37 26.31 0.51 6.08
CA HIS A 37 26.32 -0.96 6.22
C HIS A 37 25.02 -1.57 6.72
N SER A 38 24.00 -0.76 7.06
CA SER A 38 22.70 -1.29 7.48
C SER A 38 21.61 -0.94 6.47
N PRO A 39 21.29 -1.83 5.52
CA PRO A 39 20.21 -1.61 4.55
C PRO A 39 18.82 -1.80 5.19
N LEU A 40 18.72 -1.78 6.52
CA LEU A 40 17.47 -2.02 7.23
C LEU A 40 16.65 -0.72 7.30
N ALA A 41 15.40 -0.78 6.89
CA ALA A 41 14.45 0.32 6.98
C ALA A 41 13.11 -0.15 7.56
N GLU A 42 12.43 0.73 8.27
CA GLU A 42 11.07 0.54 8.74
C GLU A 42 10.11 1.15 7.73
N LEU A 43 9.14 0.36 7.27
CA LEU A 43 8.07 0.79 6.39
C LEU A 43 6.73 0.58 7.11
N CYS A 44 5.98 1.66 7.33
CA CYS A 44 4.66 1.64 7.93
C CYS A 44 3.61 2.29 7.03
N GLY A 45 2.40 1.77 7.09
CA GLY A 45 1.27 2.31 6.36
C GLY A 45 -0.07 2.01 7.01
N VAL A 46 -1.10 2.53 6.37
CA VAL A 46 -2.50 2.34 6.72
C VAL A 46 -3.23 1.92 5.46
N VAL A 47 -4.05 0.87 5.57
CA VAL A 47 -5.07 0.54 4.58
C VAL A 47 -6.30 1.40 4.89
N GLU A 48 -6.65 2.30 3.97
CA GLU A 48 -7.84 3.15 4.07
C GLU A 48 -9.00 2.54 3.26
N GLY A 49 -10.23 2.76 3.72
CA GLY A 49 -11.43 2.08 3.21
C GLY A 49 -11.93 1.01 4.18
N GLN A 50 -13.22 0.66 4.13
CA GLN A 50 -13.78 -0.36 5.03
C GLN A 50 -13.20 -1.73 4.71
N THR A 51 -12.26 -2.19 5.52
CA THR A 51 -11.75 -3.55 5.52
C THR A 51 -12.51 -4.32 6.59
N THR A 52 -13.57 -5.03 6.20
CA THR A 52 -14.32 -5.90 7.14
C THR A 52 -13.53 -7.16 7.53
N VAL A 53 -12.35 -7.35 6.95
CA VAL A 53 -11.44 -8.48 7.12
C VAL A 53 -9.97 -8.00 7.13
N PRO A 54 -9.05 -8.74 7.77
CA PRO A 54 -7.62 -8.48 7.65
C PRO A 54 -7.22 -8.37 6.18
N THR A 55 -6.52 -7.29 5.82
CA THR A 55 -6.14 -7.01 4.44
C THR A 55 -4.68 -7.35 4.23
N PHE A 56 -4.43 -8.17 3.21
CA PHE A 56 -3.08 -8.53 2.79
C PHE A 56 -2.47 -7.37 1.99
N VAL A 57 -1.27 -6.97 2.40
CA VAL A 57 -0.49 -5.90 1.78
C VAL A 57 0.76 -6.51 1.19
N SER A 58 0.95 -6.29 -0.11
CA SER A 58 2.13 -6.70 -0.88
C SER A 58 3.07 -5.51 -1.03
N ILE A 59 4.35 -5.72 -0.77
CA ILE A 59 5.38 -4.69 -0.77
C ILE A 59 6.54 -5.16 -1.66
N LYS A 60 6.89 -4.36 -2.67
CA LYS A 60 8.10 -4.54 -3.47
C LYS A 60 9.10 -3.45 -3.12
N VAL A 61 10.28 -3.84 -2.67
CA VAL A 61 11.37 -2.93 -2.33
C VAL A 61 12.42 -2.96 -3.43
N ASP A 62 12.97 -1.79 -3.73
CA ASP A 62 13.86 -1.49 -4.84
C ASP A 62 13.39 -2.07 -6.20
N PRO A 63 12.10 -1.88 -6.59
CA PRO A 63 11.57 -2.43 -7.82
C PRO A 63 12.29 -1.85 -9.05
N GLY A 64 12.51 -2.70 -10.05
CA GLY A 64 13.25 -2.36 -11.27
C GLY A 64 14.77 -2.48 -11.14
N THR A 65 15.27 -3.03 -10.03
CA THR A 65 16.70 -3.26 -9.79
C THR A 65 17.03 -4.74 -9.69
N ASN A 66 18.33 -5.07 -9.77
CA ASN A 66 18.84 -6.43 -9.54
C ASN A 66 18.64 -6.94 -8.10
N ASN A 67 18.25 -6.07 -7.16
CA ASN A 67 18.04 -6.38 -5.75
C ASN A 67 16.57 -6.22 -5.34
N THR A 68 15.63 -6.40 -6.27
CA THR A 68 14.20 -6.30 -5.95
C THR A 68 13.82 -7.36 -4.89
N ALA A 69 13.21 -6.92 -3.79
CA ALA A 69 12.72 -7.79 -2.73
C ALA A 69 11.20 -7.69 -2.57
N SER A 70 10.55 -8.82 -2.28
CA SER A 70 9.09 -8.89 -2.09
C SER A 70 8.76 -9.30 -0.67
N TYR A 71 7.89 -8.53 -0.03
CA TYR A 71 7.39 -8.77 1.32
C TYR A 71 5.86 -8.78 1.31
N ASN A 72 5.28 -9.50 2.27
CA ASN A 72 3.84 -9.46 2.52
C ASN A 72 3.60 -9.22 4.00
N THR A 73 2.55 -8.46 4.31
CA THR A 73 2.09 -8.24 5.67
C THR A 73 0.57 -8.17 5.73
N LEU A 74 0.04 -8.14 6.93
CA LEU A 74 -1.38 -7.91 7.21
C LEU A 74 -1.55 -6.55 7.86
N GLY A 75 -2.56 -5.80 7.41
CA GLY A 75 -3.11 -4.70 8.19
C GLY A 75 -3.85 -5.26 9.41
N ASP A 76 -3.66 -4.65 10.57
CA ASP A 76 -4.40 -4.98 11.79
C ASP A 76 -5.90 -4.61 11.65
N ALA A 77 -6.67 -4.76 12.74
CA ALA A 77 -8.10 -4.40 12.76
C ALA A 77 -8.39 -2.92 12.46
N ASN A 78 -7.37 -2.05 12.51
CA ASN A 78 -7.44 -0.64 12.15
C ASN A 78 -6.78 -0.35 10.78
N GLY A 79 -6.44 -1.39 10.02
CA GLY A 79 -5.73 -1.30 8.74
C GLY A 79 -4.25 -0.91 8.86
N LYS A 80 -3.69 -0.82 10.06
CA LYS A 80 -2.30 -0.38 10.28
C LYS A 80 -1.33 -1.54 10.08
N PHE A 81 -0.19 -1.26 9.48
CA PHE A 81 0.92 -2.20 9.40
C PHE A 81 2.26 -1.47 9.53
N CYS A 82 3.25 -2.19 10.05
CA CYS A 82 4.66 -1.79 10.07
C CYS A 82 5.51 -3.04 9.84
N MET A 83 6.59 -2.91 9.06
CA MET A 83 7.55 -3.98 8.91
C MET A 83 8.97 -3.45 8.70
N ALA A 84 9.94 -4.27 9.09
CA ALA A 84 11.33 -4.06 8.74
C ALA A 84 11.61 -4.67 7.36
N VAL A 85 12.21 -3.89 6.46
CA VAL A 85 12.58 -4.30 5.10
C VAL A 85 14.05 -4.03 4.85
N ILE A 86 14.63 -4.75 3.89
CA ILE A 86 15.98 -4.50 3.39
C ILE A 86 15.86 -3.66 2.12
N THR A 87 16.50 -2.50 2.09
CA THR A 87 16.55 -1.59 0.94
C THR A 87 17.95 -1.02 0.75
N TYR A 88 18.37 -0.93 -0.51
CA TYR A 88 19.63 -0.33 -0.95
C TYR A 88 19.41 0.95 -1.76
N ARG A 89 18.20 1.15 -2.32
CA ARG A 89 17.84 2.37 -3.08
C ARG A 89 16.81 3.23 -2.37
N GLY A 90 16.19 2.71 -1.32
CA GLY A 90 15.19 3.44 -0.55
C GLY A 90 13.88 3.64 -1.30
N ARG A 91 13.50 2.75 -2.22
CA ARG A 91 12.21 2.82 -2.94
C ARG A 91 11.34 1.63 -2.61
N ALA A 92 10.06 1.86 -2.33
CA ALA A 92 9.08 0.81 -2.12
C ALA A 92 7.81 1.09 -2.94
N GLU A 93 7.25 0.04 -3.54
CA GLU A 93 5.92 0.00 -4.15
C GLU A 93 5.04 -0.88 -3.27
N VAL A 94 3.92 -0.34 -2.79
CA VAL A 94 3.01 -1.03 -1.88
C VAL A 94 1.62 -1.10 -2.48
N SER A 95 0.99 -2.27 -2.43
CA SER A 95 -0.38 -2.48 -2.88
C SER A 95 -1.13 -3.41 -1.94
N ILE A 96 -2.46 -3.40 -2.05
CA ILE A 96 -3.29 -4.45 -1.50
C ILE A 96 -3.17 -5.67 -2.41
N THR A 97 -3.02 -6.85 -1.83
CA THR A 97 -2.94 -8.09 -2.61
C THR A 97 -4.25 -8.29 -3.40
N GLY A 98 -4.14 -8.42 -4.71
CA GLY A 98 -5.29 -8.54 -5.62
C GLY A 98 -5.75 -7.21 -6.23
N GLU A 99 -5.26 -6.08 -5.73
CA GLU A 99 -5.53 -4.75 -6.31
C GLU A 99 -4.41 -4.33 -7.28
N THR A 100 -4.78 -3.55 -8.30
CA THR A 100 -3.84 -3.02 -9.30
C THR A 100 -3.19 -1.70 -8.87
N LEU A 101 -3.80 -0.98 -7.93
CA LEU A 101 -3.29 0.31 -7.46
C LEU A 101 -2.07 0.11 -6.55
N THR A 102 -0.96 0.74 -6.92
CA THR A 102 0.27 0.80 -6.13
C THR A 102 0.47 2.20 -5.57
N THR A 103 1.05 2.25 -4.37
CA THR A 103 1.50 3.48 -3.71
C THR A 103 3.01 3.42 -3.55
N GLU A 104 3.69 4.45 -4.03
CA GLU A 104 5.14 4.54 -3.91
C GLU A 104 5.57 5.27 -2.64
N ALA A 105 6.68 4.83 -2.05
CA ALA A 105 7.35 5.50 -0.96
C ALA A 105 8.85 5.56 -1.19
N LEU A 106 9.44 6.66 -0.72
CA LEU A 106 10.88 6.86 -0.68
C LEU A 106 11.34 6.98 0.77
N VAL A 107 12.47 6.34 1.08
CA VAL A 107 13.07 6.39 2.40
C VAL A 107 13.51 7.82 2.73
N LYS A 108 13.33 8.23 3.98
CA LYS A 108 13.79 9.51 4.52
C LYS A 108 14.93 9.34 5.52
#